data_AF-A0A5C6IWG3-F1
#
_entry.id   AF-A0A5C6IWG3-F1
#
_cell.length_a   1.000
_cell.length_b   1.000
_cell.length_c   1.000
_cell.angle_alpha   90.00
_cell.angle_beta   90.00
_cell.angle_gamma   90.00
#
_symmetry.space_group_name_H-M   'P 1'
#
loop_
_entity.id
_entity.type
_entity.pdbx_description
1 polymer ?
#
loop_
_entity_poly.entity_id
_entity_poly.type
_entity_poly.pdbx_seq_one_letter_code
_entity_poly.pdbx_strand_id
1 'polypeptide(L)'
;VGVADPLRAGGLAAVVSSAGAAELSVATSGTAERGAHVMDPRTGRPADTDLVSATVVAPRLTWADCWATAAFARGSRAALAWLESLPGVEALLLTAREEVFRTGGMDRYLG
;
A
#
# COMPACT_ATOMS: atom_id res chain seq x y z
N VAL A 1 10.77 4.34 -8.31
CA VAL A 1 9.69 5.19 -7.75
C VAL A 1 9.88 5.26 -6.25
N GLY A 2 10.01 6.46 -5.67
CA GLY A 2 10.09 6.60 -4.21
C GLY A 2 8.70 6.53 -3.57
N VAL A 3 8.57 5.81 -2.46
CA VAL A 3 7.39 5.80 -1.60
C VAL A 3 7.64 6.78 -0.47
N ALA A 4 6.84 7.84 -0.39
CA ALA A 4 6.97 8.84 0.67
C ALA A 4 6.81 8.20 2.06
N ASP A 5 7.60 8.65 3.03
CA ASP A 5 7.42 8.29 4.44
C ASP A 5 6.27 9.14 5.03
N PRO A 6 5.10 8.54 5.33
CA PRO A 6 3.96 9.28 5.88
C PRO A 6 4.21 9.79 7.31
N LEU A 7 5.25 9.28 8.00
CA LEU A 7 5.62 9.66 9.37
C LEU A 7 6.79 10.67 9.39
N ARG A 8 7.49 10.86 8.26
CA ARG A 8 8.62 11.79 8.13
C ARG A 8 8.49 12.58 6.84
N ALA A 9 7.93 13.79 6.94
CA ALA A 9 7.74 14.67 5.79
C ALA A 9 9.06 14.89 5.02
N GLY A 10 9.04 14.68 3.70
CA GLY A 10 10.21 14.77 2.83
C GLY A 10 11.13 13.53 2.83
N GLY A 11 10.85 12.52 3.67
CA GLY A 11 11.53 11.23 3.69
C GLY A 11 10.91 10.21 2.74
N LEU A 12 11.65 9.12 2.49
CA LEU A 12 11.16 7.95 1.77
C LEU A 12 11.08 6.74 2.71
N ALA A 13 9.94 6.05 2.70
CA ALA A 13 9.78 4.77 3.39
C ALA A 13 10.40 3.61 2.58
N ALA A 14 10.39 3.72 1.25
CA ALA A 14 10.96 2.71 0.35
C ALA A 14 11.26 3.28 -1.04
N VAL A 15 12.07 2.55 -1.80
CA VAL A 15 12.21 2.72 -3.25
C VAL A 15 11.69 1.47 -3.94
N VAL A 16 10.72 1.64 -4.83
CA VAL A 16 10.15 0.57 -5.66
C VAL A 16 10.74 0.68 -7.07
N SER A 17 11.46 -0.35 -7.50
CA SER A 17 12.05 -0.52 -8.84
C SER A 17 11.15 -1.41 -9.70
N SER A 18 11.36 -1.43 -11.03
CA SER A 18 10.57 -2.28 -11.92
C SER A 18 10.93 -3.75 -11.84
N ALA A 19 11.97 -4.13 -11.09
CA ALA A 19 12.48 -5.51 -11.03
C ALA A 19 12.77 -6.11 -12.42
N GLY A 20 13.20 -5.29 -13.38
CA GLY A 20 13.45 -5.71 -14.77
C GLY A 20 12.20 -5.83 -15.65
N ALA A 21 11.01 -5.51 -15.14
CA ALA A 21 9.80 -5.42 -15.95
C ALA A 21 9.82 -4.19 -16.87
N ALA A 22 9.19 -4.34 -18.04
CA ALA A 22 9.05 -3.25 -19.02
C ALA A 22 8.15 -2.12 -18.51
N GLU A 23 7.15 -2.46 -17.70
CA GLU A 23 6.23 -1.51 -17.09
C GLU A 23 6.14 -1.76 -15.58
N LEU A 24 5.97 -0.68 -14.84
CA LEU A 24 5.78 -0.69 -13.40
C LEU A 24 4.53 0.13 -13.07
N SER A 25 3.53 -0.51 -12.47
CA SER A 25 2.36 0.17 -11.91
C SER A 25 2.41 0.11 -10.39
N VAL A 26 2.43 1.27 -9.75
CA VAL A 26 2.45 1.43 -8.29
C VAL A 26 1.43 2.46 -7.91
N ALA A 27 0.66 2.20 -6.86
CA ALA A 27 -0.22 3.19 -6.24
C ALA A 27 -0.09 3.11 -4.71
N THR A 28 -0.34 4.23 -4.05
CA THR A 28 -0.27 4.34 -2.59
C THR A 28 -1.54 5.01 -2.08
N SER A 29 -2.15 4.41 -1.07
CA SER A 29 -3.25 5.00 -0.30
C SER A 29 -2.79 5.25 1.13
N GLY A 30 -3.15 6.40 1.70
CA GLY A 30 -2.70 6.81 3.02
C GLY A 30 -3.37 8.11 3.45
N THR A 31 -3.26 8.44 4.73
CA THR A 31 -3.92 9.63 5.31
C THR A 31 -3.03 10.87 5.36
N ALA A 32 -1.74 10.73 5.05
CA ALA A 32 -0.76 11.83 5.12
C ALA A 32 -1.16 13.06 4.28
N GLU A 33 -1.76 12.86 3.11
CA GLU A 33 -2.05 13.95 2.15
C GLU A 33 -3.40 14.64 2.38
N ARG A 34 -4.40 13.92 2.92
CA ARG A 34 -5.80 14.39 2.98
C ARG A 34 -6.54 14.00 4.27
N GLY A 35 -5.82 13.60 5.31
CA GLY A 35 -6.42 13.10 6.55
C GLY A 35 -7.30 11.86 6.33
N ALA A 36 -8.26 11.63 7.22
CA ALA A 36 -9.14 10.45 7.25
C ALA A 36 -10.24 10.48 6.15
N HIS A 37 -9.84 10.45 4.88
CA HIS A 37 -10.71 10.52 3.71
C HIS A 37 -11.04 9.15 3.08
N VAL A 38 -10.28 8.12 3.42
CA VAL A 38 -10.57 6.75 2.96
C VAL A 38 -11.74 6.22 3.79
N MET A 39 -12.82 5.81 3.12
CA MET A 39 -14.05 5.33 3.76
C MET A 39 -14.10 3.80 3.76
N ASP A 40 -14.55 3.21 4.87
CA ASP A 40 -14.93 1.80 4.90
C ASP A 40 -16.36 1.65 4.36
N PRO A 41 -16.56 0.99 3.20
CA PRO A 41 -17.88 0.83 2.61
C PRO A 41 -18.82 -0.05 3.47
N ARG A 42 -18.30 -0.86 4.40
CA ARG A 42 -19.13 -1.70 5.29
C ARG A 42 -19.82 -0.88 6.36
N THR A 43 -19.20 0.22 6.78
CA THR A 43 -19.68 1.05 7.90
C THR A 43 -20.15 2.44 7.45
N GLY A 44 -19.75 2.88 6.25
CA GLY A 44 -20.03 4.23 5.75
C GLY A 44 -19.26 5.33 6.50
N ARG A 45 -18.23 4.97 7.27
CA ARG A 45 -17.41 5.87 8.09
C ARG A 45 -15.96 5.89 7.57
N PRO A 46 -15.14 6.87 7.98
CA PRO A 46 -13.69 6.79 7.73
C PRO A 46 -13.15 5.45 8.22
N ALA A 47 -12.21 4.87 7.46
CA ALA A 47 -11.63 3.58 7.75
C ALA A 47 -10.98 3.58 9.14
N ASP A 48 -11.43 2.65 9.99
CA ASP A 48 -10.75 2.34 11.25
C ASP A 48 -9.64 1.33 10.95
N THR A 49 -8.41 1.82 10.84
CA THR A 49 -7.26 1.07 10.33
C THR A 49 -5.99 1.46 11.09
N ASP A 50 -5.10 0.48 11.25
CA ASP A 50 -3.77 0.68 11.85
C ASP A 50 -2.74 1.19 10.83
N LEU A 51 -3.11 1.23 9.55
CA LEU A 51 -2.26 1.67 8.45
C LEU A 51 -2.16 3.19 8.37
N VAL A 52 -0.96 3.67 8.09
CA VAL A 52 -0.69 5.06 7.65
C VAL A 52 -0.37 5.12 6.16
N SER A 53 0.06 4.01 5.57
CA SER A 53 0.28 3.86 4.13
C SER A 53 0.08 2.42 3.68
N ALA A 54 -0.50 2.26 2.50
CA ALA A 54 -0.59 1.01 1.75
C ALA A 54 -0.13 1.26 0.32
N THR A 55 1.03 0.72 -0.05
CA THR A 55 1.58 0.77 -1.40
C THR A 55 1.38 -0.58 -2.07
N VAL A 56 0.85 -0.59 -3.29
CA VAL A 56 0.57 -1.81 -4.07
C VAL A 56 1.25 -1.74 -5.43
N VAL A 57 1.89 -2.83 -5.82
CA VAL A 57 2.39 -3.10 -7.16
C VAL A 57 1.45 -4.11 -7.83
N ALA A 58 1.04 -3.84 -9.06
CA ALA A 58 0.14 -4.71 -9.81
C ALA A 58 0.43 -4.66 -11.33
N PRO A 59 -0.15 -5.55 -12.16
CA PRO A 59 0.05 -5.51 -13.61
C PRO A 59 -0.56 -4.28 -14.30
N ARG A 60 -1.55 -3.62 -13.67
CA ARG A 60 -2.19 -2.40 -14.20
C ARG A 60 -2.43 -1.40 -13.09
N LEU A 61 -2.20 -0.12 -13.39
CA LEU A 61 -2.37 0.99 -12.45
C LEU A 61 -3.78 1.05 -11.83
N THR A 62 -4.83 0.80 -12.62
CA THR A 62 -6.21 0.77 -12.11
C THR A 62 -6.37 -0.21 -10.95
N TRP A 63 -5.75 -1.39 -11.05
CA TRP A 63 -5.82 -2.39 -9.99
C TRP A 63 -4.92 -2.04 -8.80
N ALA A 64 -3.71 -1.51 -9.05
CA ALA A 64 -2.86 -1.02 -7.97
C ALA A 64 -3.60 0.02 -7.11
N ASP A 65 -4.25 0.99 -7.75
CA ASP A 65 -4.97 2.07 -7.08
C ASP A 65 -6.20 1.57 -6.30
N CYS A 66 -7.02 0.72 -6.93
CA CYS A 66 -8.17 0.10 -6.28
C CYS A 66 -7.76 -0.74 -5.07
N TRP A 67 -6.70 -1.54 -5.19
CA TRP A 67 -6.24 -2.42 -4.13
C TRP A 67 -5.51 -1.68 -3.02
N ALA A 68 -4.76 -0.62 -3.31
CA ALA A 68 -4.17 0.23 -2.29
C ALA A 68 -5.25 0.83 -1.38
N THR A 69 -6.31 1.38 -1.97
CA THR A 69 -7.46 1.93 -1.22
C THR A 69 -8.20 0.85 -0.43
N ALA A 70 -8.49 -0.31 -1.05
CA ALA A 70 -9.17 -1.41 -0.38
C ALA A 70 -8.33 -2.03 0.76
N ALA A 71 -7.02 -2.12 0.58
CA ALA A 71 -6.07 -2.59 1.59
C ALA A 71 -6.05 -1.63 2.78
N PHE A 72 -5.96 -0.32 2.52
CA PHE A 72 -5.99 0.70 3.55
C PHE A 72 -7.24 0.56 4.43
N ALA A 73 -8.42 0.41 3.80
CA ALA A 73 -9.69 0.22 4.50
C ALA A 73 -9.87 -1.14 5.20
N ARG A 74 -9.01 -2.13 4.92
CA ARG A 74 -9.05 -3.47 5.54
C ARG A 74 -8.15 -3.59 6.78
N GLY A 75 -7.15 -2.72 6.93
CA GLY A 75 -6.14 -2.84 7.98
C GLY A 75 -5.05 -3.87 7.64
N SER A 76 -3.90 -3.73 8.30
CA SER A 76 -2.64 -4.40 7.93
C SER A 76 -2.76 -5.93 7.76
N ARG A 77 -3.26 -6.63 8.78
CA ARG A 77 -3.29 -8.10 8.81
C ARG A 77 -4.25 -8.69 7.77
N ALA A 78 -5.46 -8.12 7.68
CA ALA A 78 -6.48 -8.60 6.76
C ALA A 78 -6.14 -8.22 5.31
N ALA A 79 -5.54 -7.04 5.10
CA ALA A 79 -5.03 -6.62 3.80
C ALA A 79 -3.89 -7.51 3.32
N LEU A 80 -2.88 -7.78 4.16
CA LEU A 80 -1.74 -8.61 3.80
C LEU A 80 -2.17 -10.00 3.32
N ALA A 81 -2.97 -10.70 4.13
CA ALA A 81 -3.45 -12.04 3.79
C ALA A 81 -4.30 -12.06 2.50
N TRP A 82 -5.08 -11.01 2.25
CA TRP A 82 -5.87 -10.89 1.03
C TRP A 82 -5.00 -10.58 -0.19
N LEU A 83 -4.04 -9.65 -0.10
CA LEU A 83 -3.16 -9.26 -1.20
C LEU A 83 -2.25 -10.41 -1.61
N GLU A 84 -1.73 -11.20 -0.66
CA GLU A 84 -0.99 -12.44 -0.93
C GLU A 84 -1.79 -13.45 -1.78
N SER A 85 -3.12 -13.43 -1.70
CA SER A 85 -3.96 -14.34 -2.48
C SER A 85 -4.17 -13.89 -3.93
N LEU A 86 -3.77 -12.66 -4.28
CA LEU A 86 -4.00 -12.09 -5.61
C LEU A 86 -2.80 -12.33 -6.53
N PRO A 87 -2.97 -13.01 -7.69
CA PRO A 87 -1.86 -13.27 -8.61
C PRO A 87 -1.23 -12.00 -9.16
N GLY A 88 0.09 -11.90 -9.06
CA GLY A 88 0.86 -10.78 -9.63
C GLY A 88 0.73 -9.48 -8.85
N VAL A 89 0.27 -9.53 -7.60
CA VAL A 89 0.10 -8.37 -6.71
C VAL A 89 1.14 -8.44 -5.61
N GLU A 90 1.80 -7.33 -5.35
CA GLU A 90 2.64 -7.19 -4.17
C GLU A 90 2.27 -5.92 -3.41
N ALA A 91 2.55 -5.89 -2.12
CA ALA A 91 2.26 -4.75 -1.28
C ALA A 91 3.30 -4.52 -0.19
N LEU A 92 3.42 -3.24 0.18
CA LEU A 92 4.14 -2.74 1.34
C LEU A 92 3.14 -1.93 2.17
N LEU A 93 2.92 -2.36 3.41
CA LEU A 93 1.96 -1.76 4.33
C LEU A 93 2.73 -1.23 5.55
N LEU A 94 2.51 0.04 5.88
CA LEU A 94 3.15 0.70 7.02
C LEU A 94 2.09 1.08 8.05
N THR A 95 2.29 0.69 9.30
CA THR A 95 1.40 1.07 10.41
C THR A 95 1.85 2.35 11.09
N ALA A 96 0.93 2.96 11.86
CA ALA A 96 1.25 4.11 12.70
C ALA A 96 2.32 3.81 13.79
N ARG A 97 2.60 2.52 14.04
CA ARG A 97 3.63 2.06 14.98
C ARG A 97 4.97 1.77 14.30
N GLU A 98 5.15 2.24 13.07
CA GLU A 98 6.34 2.01 12.24
C GLU A 98 6.55 0.52 11.88
N GLU A 99 5.52 -0.32 12.03
CA GLU A 99 5.60 -1.72 11.62
C GLU A 99 5.40 -1.83 10.12
N VAL A 100 6.27 -2.62 9.48
CA VAL A 100 6.23 -2.87 8.04
C VAL A 100 5.77 -4.30 7.79
N PHE A 101 4.66 -4.43 7.06
CA PHE A 101 4.20 -5.69 6.51
C PHE A 101 4.39 -5.67 5.00
N ARG A 102 4.78 -6.79 4.41
CA ARG A 102 4.92 -6.91 2.97
C ARG A 102 4.56 -8.30 2.49
N THR A 103 4.04 -8.37 1.27
CA THR A 103 3.81 -9.64 0.60
C THR A 103 5.14 -10.30 0.24
N GLY A 104 5.15 -11.63 0.11
CA GLY A 104 6.39 -12.41 -0.04
C GLY A 104 7.20 -12.07 -1.29
N GLY A 105 6.55 -11.63 -2.36
CA GLY A 105 7.24 -11.21 -3.59
C GLY A 105 7.60 -9.73 -3.63
N MET A 106 7.28 -8.93 -2.61
CA MET A 106 7.55 -7.49 -2.62
C MET A 106 9.05 -7.17 -2.66
N ASP A 107 9.89 -8.03 -2.07
CA ASP A 107 11.34 -7.83 -2.00
C ASP A 107 12.01 -7.72 -3.39
N ARG A 108 11.42 -8.31 -4.43
CA ARG A 108 11.92 -8.16 -5.82
C ARG A 108 11.84 -6.72 -6.33
N TYR A 109 10.90 -5.95 -5.80
CA TYR A 109 10.65 -4.57 -6.19
C TYR A 109 11.37 -3.57 -5.29
N LEU A 110 11.85 -3.97 -4.11
CA LEU A 110 12.57 -3.06 -3.22
C LEU A 110 14.02 -2.88 -3.70
N GLY A 111 14.42 -1.61 -3.86
CA GLY A 111 15.76 -1.19 -4.28
C GLY A 111 16.65 -0.74 -3.13
#